data_AF-A0A1H9I813-F1
#
_entry.id   AF-A0A1H9I813-F1
#
_cell.length_a   1.000
_cell.length_b   1.000
_cell.length_c   1.000
_cell.angle_alpha   90.00
_cell.angle_beta   90.00
_cell.angle_gamma   90.00
#
_symmetry.space_group_name_H-M   'P 1'
#
loop_
_entity.id
_entity.type
_entity.pdbx_description
1 polymer ?
#
loop_
_entity_poly.entity_id
_entity_poly.type
_entity_poly.pdbx_seq_one_letter_code
_entity_poly.pdbx_strand_id
1 'polypeptide(L)'
;MATATTDSEKSVARAALERVRWATPAESMWIEGRTIPSIYPLPTRRRVQMGQGTEFGLVDLDEAETPGDEWEEIDVSDTEADRIARKRDREFEQFEERIKDADQFKVEQSVFDDATFAALYKLVQDGHVEAFGGPLSTGKEANVYHALGDDREVAVKIYRINASNFQQMREYLEGDPRFEGLGGKKKDVVLAWTKKELANLRRAKVAGVRVPEPIATERNVLVMEYIGTEDGRAKRLGEVQIENPRTAYEVMREYMRRLYSAGLIHGDLSEYNVVFDETEGQLVVIDLGQAVTVHHPNSRSFLERDCRNVAGFFSRQGLEVTEDDLLEFVTSPEPDPSRE
;
A
#
# COMPACT_ATOMS: atom_id res chain seq x y z
N MET A 1 16.93 -46.16 -30.43
CA MET A 1 17.14 -45.26 -29.28
C MET A 1 16.87 -43.85 -29.76
N ALA A 2 15.63 -43.40 -29.63
CA ALA A 2 15.23 -42.02 -29.89
C ALA A 2 15.05 -41.36 -28.52
N THR A 3 15.82 -40.30 -28.30
CA THR A 3 15.87 -39.52 -27.06
C THR A 3 14.59 -38.71 -26.91
N ALA A 4 14.01 -38.81 -25.71
CA ALA A 4 12.82 -38.09 -25.29
C ALA A 4 13.04 -36.58 -25.29
N THR A 5 12.14 -35.87 -25.95
CA THR A 5 11.90 -34.44 -25.76
C THR A 5 11.34 -34.24 -24.36
N THR A 6 12.08 -33.60 -23.49
CA THR A 6 11.60 -33.14 -22.18
C THR A 6 10.72 -31.91 -22.39
N ASP A 7 9.42 -32.06 -22.14
CA ASP A 7 8.53 -30.94 -21.87
C ASP A 7 9.07 -30.17 -20.66
N SER A 8 9.37 -28.89 -20.85
CA SER A 8 9.58 -27.98 -19.72
C SER A 8 8.20 -27.61 -19.18
N GLU A 9 7.77 -28.26 -18.11
CA GLU A 9 6.63 -27.81 -17.32
C GLU A 9 6.91 -26.37 -16.83
N LYS A 10 6.21 -25.41 -17.42
CA LYS A 10 6.01 -24.11 -16.80
C LYS A 10 5.20 -24.37 -15.53
N SER A 11 5.86 -24.33 -14.38
CA SER A 11 5.20 -24.18 -13.08
C SER A 11 4.28 -22.96 -13.17
N VAL A 12 2.98 -23.20 -13.28
CA VAL A 12 1.96 -22.16 -13.14
C VAL A 12 1.71 -22.06 -11.65
N ALA A 13 2.13 -20.95 -11.03
CA ALA A 13 1.82 -20.67 -9.63
C ALA A 13 0.30 -20.78 -9.42
N ARG A 14 -0.11 -21.63 -8.48
CA ARG A 14 -1.51 -21.88 -8.13
C ARG A 14 -1.84 -21.08 -6.88
N ALA A 15 -2.80 -20.18 -6.99
CA ALA A 15 -3.31 -19.45 -5.85
C ALA A 15 -4.41 -20.27 -5.16
N ALA A 16 -4.01 -21.08 -4.17
CA ALA A 16 -4.92 -21.77 -3.27
C ALA A 16 -5.24 -20.85 -2.09
N LEU A 17 -6.32 -20.07 -2.18
CA LEU A 17 -6.86 -19.33 -1.04
C LEU A 17 -7.51 -20.35 -0.09
N GLU A 18 -6.79 -20.79 0.94
CA GLU A 18 -7.41 -21.55 2.03
C GLU A 18 -8.40 -20.64 2.79
N ARG A 19 -9.46 -21.23 3.36
CA ARG A 19 -10.61 -20.51 3.95
C ARG A 19 -10.17 -19.33 4.83
N VAL A 20 -10.35 -18.11 4.33
CA VAL A 20 -10.17 -16.87 5.10
C VAL A 20 -11.19 -16.86 6.24
N ARG A 21 -10.71 -16.99 7.49
CA ARG A 21 -11.53 -16.70 8.67
C ARG A 21 -11.43 -15.21 8.95
N TRP A 22 -12.55 -14.52 8.90
CA TRP A 22 -12.66 -13.13 9.27
C TRP A 22 -12.36 -12.96 10.77
N ALA A 23 -11.39 -12.12 11.11
CA ALA A 23 -11.39 -11.50 12.41
C ALA A 23 -12.32 -10.28 12.33
N THR A 24 -13.42 -10.31 13.07
CA THR A 24 -14.02 -9.04 13.52
C THR A 24 -13.01 -8.33 14.43
N PRO A 25 -13.07 -7.00 14.62
CA PRO A 25 -12.15 -6.28 15.50
C PRO A 25 -12.06 -6.84 16.94
N ALA A 26 -12.94 -7.75 17.33
CA ALA A 26 -13.03 -8.35 18.66
C ALA A 26 -12.45 -9.76 18.82
N GLU A 27 -12.01 -10.46 17.76
CA GLU A 27 -11.60 -11.87 17.87
C GLU A 27 -10.08 -12.11 17.73
N SER A 28 -9.52 -12.74 18.76
CA SER A 28 -8.13 -13.20 18.85
C SER A 28 -7.76 -14.29 17.83
N MET A 29 -6.55 -14.20 17.26
CA MET A 29 -5.97 -15.15 16.31
C MET A 29 -5.72 -16.55 16.89
N TRP A 30 -6.03 -17.59 16.10
CA TRP A 30 -5.58 -18.97 16.32
C TRP A 30 -4.75 -19.44 15.14
N ILE A 31 -3.46 -19.73 15.36
CA ILE A 31 -2.60 -20.45 14.40
C ILE A 31 -1.91 -21.59 15.17
N GLU A 32 -2.04 -22.82 14.67
CA GLU A 32 -1.30 -24.02 15.10
C GLU A 32 -1.18 -24.25 16.62
N GLY A 33 -2.32 -24.25 17.33
CA GLY A 33 -2.38 -24.75 18.72
C GLY A 33 -1.62 -23.92 19.77
N ARG A 34 -1.20 -22.69 19.44
CA ARG A 34 -0.66 -21.73 20.42
C ARG A 34 -1.48 -20.45 20.45
N THR A 35 -1.89 -20.04 21.64
CA THR A 35 -2.54 -18.75 21.88
C THR A 35 -1.49 -17.64 21.84
N ILE A 36 -1.61 -16.68 20.92
CA ILE A 36 -0.81 -15.45 20.91
C ILE A 36 -1.50 -14.45 21.85
N PRO A 37 -0.84 -13.90 22.89
CA PRO A 37 -1.48 -12.94 23.79
C PRO A 37 -1.86 -11.65 23.05
N SER A 38 -3.04 -11.11 23.35
CA SER A 38 -3.46 -9.77 22.93
C SER A 38 -2.42 -8.73 23.36
N ILE A 39 -1.82 -8.02 22.40
CA ILE A 39 -0.90 -6.89 22.64
C ILE A 39 -1.63 -5.56 22.89
N TYR A 40 -2.97 -5.57 22.95
CA TYR A 40 -3.76 -4.40 23.33
C TYR A 40 -4.30 -4.57 24.76
N PRO A 41 -3.92 -3.72 25.72
CA PRO A 41 -4.51 -3.77 27.06
C PRO A 41 -5.97 -3.32 27.00
N LEU A 42 -6.89 -4.24 27.28
CA LEU A 42 -8.27 -3.89 27.59
C LEU A 42 -8.31 -3.05 28.88
N PRO A 43 -9.10 -1.97 28.95
CA PRO A 43 -9.20 -1.17 30.15
C PRO A 43 -9.75 -2.02 31.30
N THR A 44 -8.91 -2.27 32.31
CA THR A 44 -9.32 -2.96 33.53
C THR A 44 -10.23 -2.05 34.33
N ARG A 45 -11.48 -2.49 34.55
CA ARG A 45 -12.43 -1.83 35.46
C ARG A 45 -11.83 -1.77 36.87
N ARG A 46 -11.23 -0.65 37.24
CA ARG A 46 -11.01 -0.31 38.66
C ARG A 46 -12.35 0.10 39.25
N ARG A 47 -12.80 -0.67 40.24
CA ARG A 47 -13.92 -0.33 41.11
C ARG A 47 -13.50 0.86 41.98
N VAL A 48 -13.89 2.07 41.61
CA VAL A 48 -13.71 3.26 42.44
C VAL A 48 -14.92 3.37 43.37
N GLN A 49 -14.63 3.50 44.66
CA GLN A 49 -15.58 3.62 45.76
C GLN A 49 -16.17 5.04 45.75
N MET A 50 -17.49 5.14 45.77
CA MET A 50 -18.26 6.40 45.70
C MET A 50 -17.92 7.33 46.88
N GLY A 51 -17.37 8.50 46.56
CA GLY A 51 -17.31 9.69 47.41
C GLY A 51 -18.27 10.75 46.87
N GLN A 52 -19.03 11.37 47.76
CA GLN A 52 -20.22 12.18 47.46
C GLN A 52 -19.93 13.54 46.83
N GLY A 53 -20.81 13.94 45.91
CA GLY A 53 -21.23 15.32 45.64
C GLY A 53 -20.40 16.08 44.62
N THR A 54 -20.92 16.31 43.41
CA THR A 54 -21.63 17.54 43.00
C THR A 54 -21.85 17.55 41.47
N GLU A 55 -23.04 18.02 41.08
CA GLU A 55 -23.39 18.64 39.79
C GLU A 55 -23.52 17.76 38.53
N PHE A 56 -24.76 17.70 38.02
CA PHE A 56 -25.15 17.04 36.79
C PHE A 56 -24.65 17.83 35.57
N GLY A 57 -23.59 17.36 34.93
CA GLY A 57 -23.33 17.59 33.51
C GLY A 57 -23.72 16.34 32.75
N LEU A 58 -24.82 16.41 31.97
CA LEU A 58 -25.09 15.44 30.92
C LEU A 58 -23.96 15.57 29.89
N VAL A 59 -23.04 14.61 29.90
CA VAL A 59 -22.12 14.38 28.79
C VAL A 59 -22.76 13.30 27.95
N ASP A 60 -23.19 13.67 26.75
CA ASP A 60 -23.65 12.74 25.73
C ASP A 60 -22.54 11.72 25.48
N LEU A 61 -22.83 10.47 25.85
CA LEU A 61 -22.16 9.30 25.30
C LEU A 61 -22.82 9.09 23.95
N ASP A 62 -22.12 9.40 22.86
CA ASP A 62 -22.21 8.75 21.54
C ASP A 62 -21.32 9.51 20.53
N GLU A 63 -20.00 9.48 20.74
CA GLU A 63 -19.05 9.54 19.64
C GLU A 63 -18.53 8.11 19.45
N ALA A 64 -19.31 7.30 18.73
CA ALA A 64 -18.70 6.21 18.00
C ALA A 64 -17.72 6.87 17.01
N GLU A 65 -16.42 6.69 17.25
CA GLU A 65 -15.37 7.10 16.33
C GLU A 65 -15.62 6.43 14.97
N THR A 66 -16.36 7.10 14.09
CA THR A 66 -16.22 6.92 12.64
C THR A 66 -14.73 7.07 12.33
N PRO A 67 -14.09 6.11 11.60
CA PRO A 67 -12.70 6.25 11.22
C PRO A 67 -12.49 7.60 10.51
N GLY A 68 -11.77 8.50 11.19
CA GLY A 68 -11.86 9.93 10.99
C GLY A 68 -11.58 10.44 9.59
N ASP A 69 -12.33 11.48 9.22
CA ASP A 69 -12.06 12.38 8.09
C ASP A 69 -10.82 13.28 8.33
N GLU A 70 -10.04 13.00 9.39
CA GLU A 70 -8.81 13.69 9.71
C GLU A 70 -7.66 13.17 8.81
N TRP A 71 -6.95 14.10 8.17
CA TRP A 71 -5.83 13.82 7.28
C TRP A 71 -4.53 14.38 7.84
N GLU A 72 -3.44 13.63 7.72
CA GLU A 72 -2.09 14.14 8.04
C GLU A 72 -1.68 15.23 7.03
N GLU A 73 -1.25 16.39 7.54
CA GLU A 73 -0.68 17.46 6.69
C GLU A 73 0.63 17.00 6.03
N ILE A 74 0.79 17.30 4.74
CA ILE A 74 1.98 16.94 3.96
C ILE A 74 2.97 18.11 3.95
N ASP A 75 4.03 18.01 4.76
CA ASP A 75 5.17 18.94 4.69
C ASP A 75 6.08 18.59 3.49
N VAL A 76 6.40 19.54 2.62
CA VAL A 76 7.35 19.35 1.49
C VAL A 76 8.59 20.22 1.61
N SER A 77 8.87 20.74 2.80
CA SER A 77 10.07 21.54 3.07
C SER A 77 11.37 20.76 2.87
N ASP A 78 12.49 21.49 2.78
CA ASP A 78 13.83 20.90 2.58
C ASP A 78 14.13 19.87 3.67
N THR A 79 14.44 18.63 3.27
CA THR A 79 14.74 17.55 4.20
C THR A 79 16.24 17.47 4.52
N GLU A 80 16.64 16.58 5.45
CA GLU A 80 18.05 16.32 5.70
C GLU A 80 18.76 15.82 4.43
N ALA A 81 18.07 15.04 3.59
CA ALA A 81 18.62 14.64 2.29
C ALA A 81 18.89 15.85 1.36
N ASP A 82 18.07 16.91 1.38
CA ASP A 82 18.39 18.15 0.64
C ASP A 82 19.67 18.81 1.17
N ARG A 83 19.92 18.75 2.49
CA ARG A 83 21.16 19.29 3.09
C ARG A 83 22.37 18.45 2.73
N ILE A 84 22.26 17.13 2.79
CA ILE A 84 23.30 16.18 2.39
C ILE A 84 23.66 16.39 0.92
N ALA A 85 22.66 16.47 0.03
CA ALA A 85 22.87 16.69 -1.40
C ALA A 85 23.61 18.00 -1.71
N ARG A 86 23.45 19.05 -0.88
CA ARG A 86 24.17 20.33 -1.04
C ARG A 86 25.60 20.27 -0.49
N LYS A 87 25.80 19.59 0.64
CA LYS A 87 27.09 19.51 1.32
C LYS A 87 28.06 18.57 0.60
N ARG A 88 27.54 17.47 0.02
CA ARG A 88 28.29 16.42 -0.69
C ARG A 88 29.57 16.03 0.05
N ASP A 89 29.43 15.46 1.24
CA ASP A 89 30.62 14.98 1.96
C ASP A 89 31.22 13.72 1.31
N ARG A 90 32.44 13.38 1.72
CA ARG A 90 33.22 12.29 1.11
C ARG A 90 32.51 10.93 1.22
N GLU A 91 31.76 10.69 2.30
CA GLU A 91 31.03 9.43 2.49
C GLU A 91 29.85 9.35 1.52
N PHE A 92 29.12 10.45 1.35
CA PHE A 92 28.06 10.55 0.35
C PHE A 92 28.59 10.35 -1.08
N GLU A 93 29.70 10.99 -1.45
CA GLU A 93 30.30 10.83 -2.78
C GLU A 93 30.72 9.38 -3.05
N GLN A 94 31.33 8.72 -2.07
CA GLN A 94 31.68 7.30 -2.18
C GLN A 94 30.46 6.39 -2.28
N PHE A 95 29.40 6.68 -1.53
CA PHE A 95 28.14 5.96 -1.65
C PHE A 95 27.51 6.13 -3.04
N GLU A 96 27.48 7.37 -3.53
CA GLU A 96 26.93 7.71 -4.85
C GLU A 96 27.70 6.99 -5.96
N GLU A 97 29.05 6.99 -5.93
CA GLU A 97 29.89 6.23 -6.86
C GLU A 97 29.59 4.73 -6.80
N ARG A 98 29.49 4.15 -5.60
CA ARG A 98 29.18 2.72 -5.43
C ARG A 98 27.81 2.34 -5.98
N ILE A 99 26.77 3.15 -5.73
CA ILE A 99 25.42 2.89 -6.24
C ILE A 99 25.39 3.04 -7.75
N LYS A 100 26.07 4.05 -8.31
CA LYS A 100 26.20 4.20 -9.76
C LYS A 100 26.92 2.98 -10.35
N ASP A 101 28.03 2.55 -9.79
CA ASP A 101 28.79 1.42 -10.31
C ASP A 101 28.09 0.06 -10.17
N ALA A 102 27.02 -0.04 -9.38
CA ALA A 102 26.21 -1.23 -9.28
C ALA A 102 25.44 -1.48 -10.60
N ASP A 103 25.67 -2.65 -11.22
CA ASP A 103 25.05 -3.03 -12.49
C ASP A 103 23.52 -2.92 -12.49
N GLN A 104 22.90 -3.16 -11.32
CA GLN A 104 21.46 -3.07 -11.09
C GLN A 104 20.90 -1.65 -11.32
N PHE A 105 21.73 -0.61 -11.17
CA PHE A 105 21.34 0.80 -11.32
C PHE A 105 21.82 1.40 -12.64
N LYS A 106 22.79 0.78 -13.33
CA LYS A 106 23.45 1.35 -14.54
C LYS A 106 22.51 1.75 -15.67
N VAL A 107 21.46 0.97 -15.91
CA VAL A 107 20.49 1.26 -17.00
C VAL A 107 19.63 2.48 -16.69
N GLU A 108 19.45 2.80 -15.40
CA GLU A 108 18.50 3.80 -14.90
C GLU A 108 19.18 5.02 -14.26
N GLN A 109 20.52 5.07 -14.21
CA GLN A 109 21.29 6.16 -13.61
C GLN A 109 20.92 7.55 -14.13
N SER A 110 20.55 7.65 -15.41
CA SER A 110 20.19 8.93 -16.03
C SER A 110 18.89 9.55 -15.48
N VAL A 111 18.17 8.81 -14.62
CA VAL A 111 16.87 9.20 -14.09
C VAL A 111 16.96 9.73 -12.66
N PHE A 112 18.00 9.38 -11.90
CA PHE A 112 18.18 9.81 -10.52
C PHE A 112 19.01 11.08 -10.43
N ASP A 113 18.49 12.08 -9.72
CA ASP A 113 19.23 13.30 -9.38
C ASP A 113 20.01 13.13 -8.07
N ASP A 114 20.98 14.02 -7.82
CA ASP A 114 21.80 14.03 -6.59
C ASP A 114 20.95 13.97 -5.31
N ALA A 115 19.78 14.60 -5.34
CA ALA A 115 18.88 14.64 -4.20
C ALA A 115 18.14 13.31 -3.99
N THR A 116 17.89 12.52 -5.03
CA THR A 116 17.44 11.12 -4.90
C THR A 116 18.54 10.26 -4.30
N PHE A 117 19.80 10.41 -4.74
CA PHE A 117 20.92 9.68 -4.11
C PHE A 117 21.08 10.02 -2.63
N ALA A 118 20.90 11.29 -2.25
CA ALA A 118 20.93 11.70 -0.85
C ALA A 118 19.77 11.11 -0.04
N ALA A 119 18.59 10.95 -0.64
CA ALA A 119 17.47 10.27 0.00
C ALA A 119 17.78 8.80 0.27
N LEU A 120 18.34 8.09 -0.72
CA LEU A 120 18.78 6.70 -0.56
C LEU A 120 19.87 6.59 0.50
N TYR A 121 20.86 7.48 0.48
CA TYR A 121 21.93 7.52 1.48
C TYR A 121 21.37 7.69 2.90
N LYS A 122 20.39 8.59 3.07
CA LYS A 122 19.75 8.83 4.36
C LYS A 122 18.99 7.60 4.85
N LEU A 123 18.23 6.93 3.97
CA LEU A 123 17.53 5.68 4.30
C LEU A 123 18.51 4.57 4.70
N VAL A 124 19.72 4.55 4.13
CA VAL A 124 20.79 3.62 4.53
C VAL A 124 21.36 3.99 5.90
N GLN A 125 21.62 5.28 6.15
CA GLN A 125 22.09 5.74 7.47
C GLN A 125 21.09 5.47 8.60
N ASP A 126 19.79 5.51 8.29
CA ASP A 126 18.72 5.27 9.24
C ASP A 126 18.38 3.77 9.43
N GLY A 127 19.12 2.87 8.77
CA GLY A 127 18.95 1.42 8.91
C GLY A 127 17.75 0.83 8.15
N HIS A 128 17.08 1.61 7.30
CA HIS A 128 15.94 1.12 6.53
C HIS A 128 16.36 0.29 5.32
N VAL A 129 17.58 0.50 4.82
CA VAL A 129 18.16 -0.22 3.70
C VAL A 129 19.64 -0.49 3.98
N GLU A 130 20.07 -1.74 3.90
CA GLU A 130 21.47 -2.15 4.02
C GLU A 130 22.13 -2.37 2.67
N ALA A 131 21.41 -3.05 1.76
CA ALA A 131 21.93 -3.41 0.44
C ALA A 131 20.81 -3.41 -0.61
N PHE A 132 21.09 -2.87 -1.78
CA PHE A 132 20.16 -2.94 -2.90
C PHE A 132 20.36 -4.23 -3.70
N GLY A 133 19.23 -4.78 -4.13
CA GLY A 133 19.11 -5.88 -5.07
C GLY A 133 18.63 -5.42 -6.45
N GLY A 134 18.18 -6.38 -7.25
CA GLY A 134 17.76 -6.13 -8.63
C GLY A 134 16.49 -5.28 -8.75
N PRO A 135 16.24 -4.68 -9.93
CA PRO A 135 14.98 -4.01 -10.21
C PRO A 135 13.82 -5.02 -10.21
N LEU A 136 12.76 -4.71 -9.47
CA LEU A 136 11.50 -5.46 -9.45
C LEU A 136 10.53 -4.96 -10.52
N SER A 137 10.53 -3.65 -10.76
CA SER A 137 9.70 -3.01 -11.77
C SER A 137 10.36 -1.72 -12.26
N THR A 138 10.35 -1.51 -13.58
CA THR A 138 10.74 -0.24 -14.19
C THR A 138 9.51 0.37 -14.86
N GLY A 139 9.15 1.57 -14.41
CA GLY A 139 7.95 2.27 -14.84
C GLY A 139 8.26 3.67 -15.33
N LYS A 140 7.28 4.26 -16.03
CA LYS A 140 7.37 5.66 -16.49
C LYS A 140 7.37 6.67 -15.33
N GLU A 141 6.79 6.29 -14.20
CA GLU A 141 6.53 7.18 -13.06
C GLU A 141 7.40 6.84 -11.85
N ALA A 142 7.66 5.55 -11.62
CA ALA A 142 8.54 5.09 -10.56
C ALA A 142 9.27 3.81 -10.98
N ASN A 143 10.41 3.57 -10.34
CA ASN A 143 11.13 2.30 -10.38
C ASN A 143 11.03 1.65 -8.99
N VAL A 144 10.89 0.33 -8.94
CA VAL A 144 10.86 -0.43 -7.69
C VAL A 144 12.05 -1.37 -7.68
N TYR A 145 12.82 -1.35 -6.60
CA TYR A 145 14.00 -2.19 -6.39
C TYR A 145 13.77 -3.13 -5.22
N HIS A 146 14.32 -4.33 -5.33
CA HIS A 146 14.52 -5.19 -4.18
C HIS A 146 15.65 -4.63 -3.34
N ALA A 147 15.58 -4.79 -2.02
CA ALA A 147 16.66 -4.46 -1.11
C ALA A 147 16.56 -5.30 0.17
N LEU A 148 17.66 -5.37 0.89
CA LEU A 148 17.73 -5.85 2.26
C LEU A 148 17.67 -4.65 3.19
N GLY A 149 16.77 -4.67 4.16
CA GLY A 149 16.86 -3.83 5.37
C GLY A 149 17.33 -4.70 6.55
N ASP A 150 17.44 -4.12 7.76
CA ASP A 150 17.97 -4.77 8.97
C ASP A 150 17.75 -6.30 9.04
N ASP A 151 16.50 -6.73 9.28
CA ASP A 151 16.15 -8.14 9.49
C ASP A 151 15.15 -8.68 8.46
N ARG A 152 14.95 -7.97 7.35
CA ARG A 152 13.95 -8.36 6.34
C ARG A 152 14.25 -7.81 4.95
N GLU A 153 13.68 -8.47 3.96
CA GLU A 153 13.61 -7.93 2.61
C GLU A 153 12.61 -6.78 2.51
N VAL A 154 12.96 -5.76 1.73
CA VAL A 154 12.15 -4.56 1.52
C VAL A 154 12.09 -4.20 0.03
N ALA A 155 11.00 -3.56 -0.36
CA ALA A 155 10.85 -2.95 -1.67
C ALA A 155 11.11 -1.45 -1.56
N VAL A 156 12.00 -0.93 -2.41
CA VAL A 156 12.31 0.51 -2.48
C VAL A 156 11.72 1.09 -3.77
N LYS A 157 10.63 1.85 -3.63
CA LYS A 157 9.96 2.55 -4.73
C LYS A 157 10.51 3.97 -4.85
N ILE A 158 11.12 4.27 -5.99
CA ILE A 158 11.75 5.56 -6.30
C ILE A 158 10.93 6.26 -7.37
N TYR A 159 10.32 7.38 -7.02
CA TYR A 159 9.55 8.21 -7.94
C TYR A 159 10.44 9.08 -8.81
N ARG A 160 10.13 9.14 -10.11
CA ARG A 160 10.86 9.95 -11.10
C ARG A 160 10.38 11.40 -11.05
N ILE A 161 11.25 12.31 -10.60
CA ILE A 161 10.92 13.75 -10.50
C ILE A 161 10.60 14.38 -11.87
N ASN A 162 11.30 13.93 -12.92
CA ASN A 162 11.15 14.47 -14.29
C ASN A 162 10.20 13.67 -15.19
N ALA A 163 9.28 12.88 -14.62
CA ALA A 163 8.34 12.08 -15.40
C ALA A 163 7.44 12.95 -16.33
N SER A 164 7.12 12.42 -17.52
CA SER A 164 6.27 13.08 -18.51
C SER A 164 4.79 13.17 -18.10
N ASN A 165 4.35 12.27 -17.22
CA ASN A 165 2.94 12.11 -16.82
C ASN A 165 2.49 13.05 -15.69
N PHE A 166 3.27 14.08 -15.40
CA PHE A 166 3.00 15.05 -14.33
C PHE A 166 1.59 15.66 -14.32
N GLN A 167 1.01 15.88 -15.50
CA GLN A 167 -0.35 16.40 -15.62
C GLN A 167 -1.41 15.39 -15.16
N GLN A 168 -1.23 14.11 -15.47
CA GLN A 168 -2.14 13.04 -15.04
C GLN A 168 -2.04 12.82 -13.53
N MET A 169 -0.84 12.95 -12.96
CA MET A 169 -0.68 12.91 -11.50
C MET A 169 -1.60 13.93 -10.83
N ARG A 170 -1.58 15.21 -11.26
CA ARG A 170 -2.42 16.26 -10.65
C ARG A 170 -3.90 15.94 -10.60
N GLU A 171 -4.43 15.18 -11.57
CA GLU A 171 -5.83 14.76 -11.59
C GLU A 171 -6.18 13.92 -10.34
N TYR A 172 -5.28 13.07 -9.84
CA TYR A 172 -5.51 12.26 -8.64
C TYR A 172 -5.18 12.99 -7.32
N LEU A 173 -4.85 14.28 -7.38
CA LEU A 173 -4.61 15.13 -6.20
C LEU A 173 -5.72 16.16 -6.00
N GLU A 174 -6.63 16.30 -6.96
CA GLU A 174 -7.65 17.32 -6.91
C GLU A 174 -8.65 17.05 -5.77
N GLY A 175 -8.94 18.06 -4.96
CA GLY A 175 -9.83 17.89 -3.81
C GLY A 175 -9.27 17.03 -2.67
N ASP A 176 -7.97 16.69 -2.69
CA ASP A 176 -7.28 16.15 -1.52
C ASP A 176 -6.80 17.32 -0.62
N PRO A 177 -7.35 17.48 0.60
CA PRO A 177 -7.01 18.61 1.47
C PRO A 177 -5.52 18.70 1.78
N ARG A 178 -4.81 17.57 1.75
CA ARG A 178 -3.35 17.50 2.02
C ARG A 178 -2.53 18.22 0.96
N PHE A 179 -3.12 18.56 -0.18
CA PHE A 179 -2.46 19.19 -1.32
C PHE A 179 -2.89 20.64 -1.53
N GLU A 180 -3.79 21.16 -0.70
CA GLU A 180 -4.20 22.57 -0.76
C GLU A 180 -3.01 23.49 -0.44
N GLY A 181 -2.76 24.47 -1.32
CA GLY A 181 -1.65 25.42 -1.15
C GLY A 181 -0.26 24.92 -1.58
N LEU A 182 -0.11 23.68 -2.06
CA LEU A 182 1.16 23.21 -2.61
C LEU A 182 1.56 24.00 -3.88
N GLY A 183 2.85 24.35 -3.96
CA GLY A 183 3.41 25.09 -5.08
C GLY A 183 3.28 24.35 -6.43
N GLY A 184 3.28 25.10 -7.53
CA GLY A 184 3.17 24.53 -8.88
C GLY A 184 4.38 23.70 -9.37
N LYS A 185 5.44 23.55 -8.56
CA LYS A 185 6.69 22.91 -8.98
C LYS A 185 6.55 21.40 -9.03
N LYS A 186 7.21 20.78 -10.02
CA LYS A 186 7.16 19.32 -10.22
C LYS A 186 7.70 18.52 -9.03
N LYS A 187 8.82 18.98 -8.47
CA LYS A 187 9.45 18.39 -7.28
C LYS A 187 8.43 18.27 -6.14
N ASP A 188 7.85 19.39 -5.73
CA ASP A 188 6.97 19.48 -4.55
C ASP A 188 5.78 18.52 -4.67
N VAL A 189 5.20 18.42 -5.87
CA VAL A 189 4.11 17.47 -6.16
C VAL A 189 4.56 16.02 -6.07
N VAL A 190 5.74 15.67 -6.59
CA VAL A 190 6.27 14.29 -6.49
C VAL A 190 6.57 13.93 -5.04
N LEU A 191 7.14 14.85 -4.25
CA LEU A 191 7.39 14.63 -2.81
C LEU A 191 6.08 14.41 -2.06
N ALA A 192 5.08 15.26 -2.33
CA ALA A 192 3.76 15.11 -1.75
C ALA A 192 3.08 13.79 -2.17
N TRP A 193 3.30 13.35 -3.41
CA TRP A 193 2.82 12.06 -3.90
C TRP A 193 3.39 10.88 -3.11
N THR A 194 4.70 10.87 -2.88
CA THR A 194 5.36 9.81 -2.12
C THR A 194 4.82 9.75 -0.69
N LYS A 195 4.63 10.91 -0.05
CA LYS A 195 4.02 10.99 1.29
C LYS A 195 2.56 10.54 1.30
N LYS A 196 1.79 10.89 0.26
CA LYS A 196 0.41 10.43 0.07
C LYS A 196 0.34 8.91 -0.02
N GLU A 197 1.21 8.26 -0.80
CA GLU A 197 1.21 6.79 -0.89
C GLU A 197 1.48 6.15 0.48
N LEU A 198 2.47 6.65 1.23
CA LEU A 198 2.75 6.18 2.59
C LEU A 198 1.51 6.30 3.49
N ALA A 199 0.85 7.46 3.49
CA ALA A 199 -0.34 7.72 4.29
C ALA A 199 -1.53 6.82 3.86
N ASN A 200 -1.71 6.62 2.55
CA ASN A 200 -2.75 5.76 2.02
C ASN A 200 -2.52 4.28 2.37
N LEU A 201 -1.26 3.80 2.31
CA LEU A 201 -0.89 2.45 2.77
C LEU A 201 -1.22 2.26 4.25
N ARG A 202 -0.86 3.21 5.11
CA ARG A 202 -1.18 3.17 6.55
C ARG A 202 -2.70 3.10 6.78
N ARG A 203 -3.45 3.97 6.11
CA ARG A 203 -4.91 4.05 6.24
C ARG A 203 -5.60 2.77 5.75
N ALA A 204 -5.17 2.22 4.61
CA ALA A 204 -5.66 0.94 4.09
C ALA A 204 -5.37 -0.22 5.05
N LYS A 205 -4.16 -0.25 5.63
CA LYS A 205 -3.79 -1.26 6.62
C LYS A 205 -4.68 -1.18 7.88
N VAL A 206 -4.90 0.03 8.41
CA VAL A 206 -5.81 0.25 9.56
C VAL A 206 -7.23 -0.21 9.24
N ALA A 207 -7.68 0.00 8.00
CA ALA A 207 -8.97 -0.49 7.50
C ALA A 207 -9.03 -2.03 7.33
N GLY A 208 -7.95 -2.76 7.61
CA GLY A 208 -7.88 -4.21 7.48
C GLY A 208 -7.75 -4.69 6.04
N VAL A 209 -7.22 -3.85 5.14
CA VAL A 209 -6.85 -4.25 3.77
C VAL A 209 -5.41 -4.72 3.79
N ARG A 210 -5.14 -5.89 3.21
CA ARG A 210 -3.76 -6.36 3.05
C ARG A 210 -3.06 -5.55 1.96
N VAL A 211 -2.10 -4.75 2.40
CA VAL A 211 -1.22 -3.91 1.58
C VAL A 211 0.23 -4.11 2.05
N PRO A 212 1.25 -3.75 1.26
CA PRO A 212 2.63 -3.76 1.74
C PRO A 212 2.80 -2.88 2.97
N GLU A 213 3.48 -3.37 4.01
CA GLU A 213 3.79 -2.57 5.19
C GLU A 213 4.58 -1.31 4.80
N PRO A 214 4.07 -0.09 5.05
CA PRO A 214 4.85 1.12 4.84
C PRO A 214 5.92 1.25 5.93
N ILE A 215 7.20 1.35 5.55
CA ILE A 215 8.32 1.35 6.50
C ILE A 215 8.83 2.77 6.73
N ALA A 216 9.29 3.42 5.66
CA ALA A 216 9.90 4.74 5.73
C ALA A 216 9.73 5.47 4.39
N THR A 217 9.80 6.79 4.43
CA THR A 217 9.92 7.59 3.22
C THR A 217 10.96 8.67 3.42
N GLU A 218 11.74 8.94 2.39
CA GLU A 218 12.63 10.09 2.34
C GLU A 218 12.52 10.69 0.94
N ARG A 219 12.15 11.98 0.88
CA ARG A 219 11.89 12.71 -0.36
C ARG A 219 10.95 11.94 -1.32
N ASN A 220 11.49 11.51 -2.47
CA ASN A 220 10.78 10.81 -3.55
C ASN A 220 10.96 9.28 -3.46
N VAL A 221 11.45 8.77 -2.33
CA VAL A 221 11.70 7.35 -2.09
C VAL A 221 10.76 6.84 -1.00
N LEU A 222 10.12 5.71 -1.26
CA LEU A 222 9.29 4.95 -0.32
C LEU A 222 9.90 3.57 -0.10
N VAL A 223 10.15 3.21 1.15
CA VAL A 223 10.55 1.87 1.59
C VAL A 223 9.32 1.19 2.18
N MET A 224 9.01 0.00 1.67
CA MET A 224 7.86 -0.79 2.10
C MET A 224 8.20 -2.28 2.12
N GLU A 225 7.31 -3.09 2.66
CA GLU A 225 7.42 -4.55 2.63
C GLU A 225 7.64 -5.08 1.22
N TYR A 226 8.57 -6.02 1.08
CA TYR A 226 8.70 -6.81 -0.13
C TYR A 226 7.70 -7.97 -0.10
N ILE A 227 6.86 -8.05 -1.14
CA ILE A 227 5.91 -9.16 -1.31
C ILE A 227 6.50 -10.13 -2.36
N GLY A 228 6.95 -11.28 -1.90
CA GLY A 228 7.58 -12.29 -2.74
C GLY A 228 8.16 -13.43 -1.92
N THR A 229 8.84 -14.34 -2.63
CA THR A 229 9.53 -15.49 -2.07
C THR A 229 11.00 -15.45 -2.49
N GLU A 230 11.79 -16.43 -2.05
CA GLU A 230 13.17 -16.62 -2.52
C GLU A 230 13.25 -16.81 -4.05
N ASP A 231 12.18 -17.28 -4.67
CA ASP A 231 12.07 -17.48 -6.13
C ASP A 231 11.78 -16.18 -6.90
N GLY A 232 11.51 -15.08 -6.19
CA GLY A 232 11.33 -13.74 -6.74
C GLY A 232 10.02 -13.07 -6.33
N ARG A 233 9.67 -11.98 -7.03
CA ARG A 233 8.50 -11.17 -6.67
C ARG A 233 7.20 -11.98 -6.73
N ALA A 234 6.26 -11.61 -5.88
CA ALA A 234 4.90 -12.10 -5.96
C ALA A 234 4.30 -11.89 -7.36
N LYS A 235 3.53 -12.87 -7.80
CA LYS A 235 2.84 -12.83 -9.09
C LYS A 235 1.60 -11.94 -8.97
N ARG A 236 1.31 -11.19 -10.03
CA ARG A 236 0.07 -10.41 -10.14
C ARG A 236 -1.12 -11.35 -10.26
N LEU A 237 -2.30 -10.89 -9.89
CA LEU A 237 -3.52 -11.67 -9.98
C LEU A 237 -3.80 -12.16 -11.41
N GLY A 238 -3.46 -11.35 -12.42
CA GLY A 238 -3.54 -11.75 -13.84
C GLY A 238 -2.45 -12.72 -14.31
N GLU A 239 -1.42 -12.98 -13.51
CA GLU A 239 -0.29 -13.89 -13.80
C GLU A 239 -0.49 -15.29 -13.17
N VAL A 240 -1.49 -15.48 -12.31
CA VAL A 240 -1.72 -16.73 -11.56
C VAL A 240 -2.99 -17.45 -12.01
N GLN A 241 -3.03 -18.77 -11.82
CA GLN A 241 -4.28 -19.51 -11.90
C GLN A 241 -4.97 -19.52 -10.54
N ILE A 242 -6.19 -18.99 -10.50
CA ILE A 242 -7.01 -18.91 -9.30
C ILE A 242 -7.82 -20.20 -9.19
N GLU A 243 -7.53 -21.03 -8.19
CA GLU A 243 -8.25 -22.29 -8.00
C GLU A 243 -9.70 -22.05 -7.51
N ASN A 244 -9.90 -21.01 -6.71
CA ASN A 244 -11.22 -20.60 -6.21
C ASN A 244 -11.51 -19.12 -6.52
N PRO A 245 -11.98 -18.81 -7.75
CA PRO A 245 -12.30 -17.44 -8.15
C PRO A 245 -13.33 -16.77 -7.25
N ARG A 246 -14.27 -17.54 -6.69
CA ARG A 246 -15.31 -17.01 -5.80
C ARG A 246 -14.72 -16.46 -4.49
N THR A 247 -13.85 -17.21 -3.83
CA THR A 247 -13.19 -16.74 -2.61
C THR A 247 -12.28 -15.55 -2.89
N ALA A 248 -11.55 -15.55 -4.01
CA ALA A 248 -10.75 -14.40 -4.41
C ALA A 248 -11.60 -13.15 -4.64
N TYR A 249 -12.76 -13.30 -5.30
CA TYR A 249 -13.70 -12.20 -5.51
C TYR A 249 -14.30 -11.68 -4.20
N GLU A 250 -14.66 -12.56 -3.26
CA GLU A 250 -15.16 -12.19 -1.93
C GLU A 250 -14.13 -11.37 -1.14
N VAL A 251 -12.85 -11.76 -1.19
CA VAL A 251 -11.76 -10.98 -0.58
C VAL A 251 -11.62 -9.62 -1.27
N MET A 252 -11.62 -9.59 -2.61
CA MET A 252 -11.44 -8.34 -3.35
C MET A 252 -12.57 -7.34 -3.12
N ARG A 253 -13.83 -7.77 -3.17
CA ARG A 253 -14.97 -6.86 -2.92
C ARG A 253 -14.97 -6.33 -1.50
N GLU A 254 -14.53 -7.14 -0.54
CA GLU A 254 -14.41 -6.73 0.87
C GLU A 254 -13.28 -5.70 1.06
N TYR A 255 -12.12 -5.89 0.41
CA TYR A 255 -11.07 -4.87 0.40
C TYR A 255 -11.54 -3.56 -0.22
N MET A 256 -12.30 -3.60 -1.31
CA MET A 256 -12.88 -2.39 -1.91
C MET A 256 -13.83 -1.68 -0.96
N ARG A 257 -14.70 -2.41 -0.26
CA ARG A 257 -15.58 -1.85 0.77
C ARG A 257 -14.80 -1.23 1.92
N ARG A 258 -13.78 -1.91 2.45
CA ARG A 258 -12.93 -1.40 3.53
C ARG A 258 -12.19 -0.12 3.14
N LEU A 259 -11.64 -0.07 1.92
CA LEU A 259 -11.05 1.16 1.39
C LEU A 259 -12.09 2.29 1.36
N TYR A 260 -13.27 2.01 0.79
CA TYR A 260 -14.35 3.00 0.67
C TYR A 260 -14.83 3.51 2.03
N SER A 261 -15.08 2.62 3.00
CA SER A 261 -15.43 2.96 4.37
C SER A 261 -14.33 3.73 5.10
N ALA A 262 -13.06 3.51 4.72
CA ALA A 262 -11.94 4.30 5.19
C ALA A 262 -11.78 5.62 4.41
N GLY A 263 -12.72 6.01 3.55
CA GLY A 263 -12.66 7.26 2.79
C GLY A 263 -11.67 7.24 1.62
N LEU A 264 -11.24 6.06 1.17
CA LEU A 264 -10.30 5.87 0.06
C LEU A 264 -10.94 5.10 -1.10
N ILE A 265 -10.59 5.49 -2.32
CA ILE A 265 -10.86 4.74 -3.54
C ILE A 265 -9.51 4.50 -4.19
N HIS A 266 -9.21 3.25 -4.57
CA HIS A 266 -7.89 2.90 -5.13
C HIS A 266 -7.60 3.67 -6.42
N GLY A 267 -8.62 3.92 -7.23
CA GLY A 267 -8.54 4.77 -8.42
C GLY A 267 -8.06 3.99 -9.64
N ASP A 268 -7.07 3.11 -9.50
CA ASP A 268 -6.56 2.26 -10.59
C ASP A 268 -6.59 0.76 -10.25
N LEU A 269 -7.63 0.27 -9.57
CA LEU A 269 -7.69 -1.13 -9.15
C LEU A 269 -7.94 -2.03 -10.36
N SER A 270 -7.07 -3.03 -10.53
CA SER A 270 -7.15 -4.05 -11.59
C SER A 270 -6.36 -5.29 -11.19
N GLU A 271 -6.42 -6.35 -12.00
CA GLU A 271 -5.63 -7.57 -11.79
C GLU A 271 -4.10 -7.35 -11.85
N TYR A 272 -3.65 -6.17 -12.27
CA TYR A 272 -2.23 -5.80 -12.32
C TYR A 272 -1.73 -5.16 -11.02
N ASN A 273 -2.64 -4.57 -10.22
CA ASN A 273 -2.35 -3.88 -8.96
C ASN A 273 -2.78 -4.72 -7.74
N VAL A 274 -2.97 -6.03 -7.95
CA VAL A 274 -3.15 -7.03 -6.90
C VAL A 274 -2.11 -8.11 -7.13
N VAL A 275 -1.38 -8.48 -6.09
CA VAL A 275 -0.44 -9.60 -6.11
C VAL A 275 -0.90 -10.70 -5.16
N PHE A 276 -0.50 -11.93 -5.46
CA PHE A 276 -0.74 -13.08 -4.60
C PHE A 276 0.53 -13.37 -3.81
N ASP A 277 0.44 -13.23 -2.49
CA ASP A 277 1.47 -13.64 -1.56
C ASP A 277 1.40 -15.16 -1.39
N GLU A 278 2.33 -15.87 -2.04
CA GLU A 278 2.40 -17.34 -2.01
C GLU A 278 2.78 -17.88 -0.64
N THR A 279 3.47 -17.09 0.19
CA THR A 279 3.91 -17.49 1.53
C THR A 279 2.73 -17.51 2.51
N GLU A 280 1.92 -16.46 2.47
CA GLU A 280 0.76 -16.28 3.36
C GLU A 280 -0.55 -16.81 2.76
N GLY A 281 -0.57 -17.09 1.46
CA GLY A 281 -1.76 -17.50 0.73
C GLY A 281 -2.83 -16.40 0.67
N GLN A 282 -2.43 -15.14 0.44
CA GLN A 282 -3.32 -13.97 0.52
C GLN A 282 -3.20 -13.04 -0.69
N LEU A 283 -4.29 -12.33 -0.99
CA LEU A 283 -4.27 -11.21 -1.94
C LEU A 283 -3.73 -9.96 -1.25
N VAL A 284 -2.82 -9.26 -1.91
CA VAL A 284 -2.22 -8.01 -1.46
C VAL A 284 -2.49 -6.92 -2.50
N VAL A 285 -3.13 -5.83 -2.08
CA VAL A 285 -3.36 -4.65 -2.92
C VAL A 285 -2.11 -3.78 -2.91
N ILE A 286 -1.61 -3.41 -4.08
CA ILE A 286 -0.39 -2.61 -4.24
C ILE A 286 -0.69 -1.33 -5.03
N ASP A 287 0.22 -0.35 -4.94
CA ASP A 287 0.16 0.91 -5.71
C ASP A 287 -0.99 1.87 -5.33
N LEU A 288 -1.05 2.24 -4.05
CA LEU A 288 -2.02 3.21 -3.51
C LEU A 288 -1.61 4.68 -3.74
N GLY A 289 -0.63 4.96 -4.61
CA GLY A 289 -0.23 6.32 -4.95
C GLY A 289 -1.32 7.09 -5.71
N GLN A 290 -2.06 6.40 -6.58
CA GLN A 290 -3.18 6.96 -7.34
C GLN A 290 -4.51 6.93 -6.57
N ALA A 291 -4.54 6.39 -5.35
CA ALA A 291 -5.77 6.36 -4.57
C ALA A 291 -6.25 7.76 -4.22
N VAL A 292 -7.55 8.01 -4.39
CA VAL A 292 -8.20 9.29 -4.16
C VAL A 292 -9.13 9.21 -2.95
N THR A 293 -9.47 10.37 -2.40
CA THR A 293 -10.46 10.44 -1.31
C THR A 293 -11.88 10.25 -1.87
N VAL A 294 -12.82 9.81 -1.04
CA VAL A 294 -14.24 9.77 -1.42
C VAL A 294 -14.83 11.15 -1.70
N HIS A 295 -14.19 12.22 -1.20
CA HIS A 295 -14.57 13.62 -1.45
C HIS A 295 -14.02 14.19 -2.76
N HIS A 296 -13.14 13.45 -3.46
CA HIS A 296 -12.62 13.86 -4.76
C HIS A 296 -13.78 14.16 -5.74
N PRO A 297 -13.74 15.23 -6.56
CA PRO A 297 -14.84 15.58 -7.47
C PRO A 297 -15.23 14.43 -8.42
N ASN A 298 -14.23 13.67 -8.86
CA ASN A 298 -14.38 12.49 -9.71
C ASN A 298 -14.39 11.15 -8.94
N SER A 299 -14.61 11.14 -7.61
CA SER A 299 -14.54 9.93 -6.78
C SER A 299 -15.45 8.81 -7.31
N ARG A 300 -16.69 9.16 -7.67
CA ARG A 300 -17.67 8.22 -8.22
C ARG A 300 -17.17 7.52 -9.49
N SER A 301 -16.60 8.26 -10.43
CA SER A 301 -16.06 7.69 -11.67
C SER A 301 -14.85 6.78 -11.44
N PHE A 302 -14.00 7.10 -10.47
CA PHE A 302 -12.89 6.23 -10.07
C PHE A 302 -13.40 4.93 -9.46
N LEU A 303 -14.39 4.99 -8.57
CA LEU A 303 -14.97 3.81 -7.96
C LEU A 303 -15.68 2.91 -8.97
N GLU A 304 -16.44 3.50 -9.91
CA GLU A 304 -17.09 2.76 -10.99
C GLU A 304 -16.05 2.08 -11.90
N ARG A 305 -14.92 2.74 -12.19
CA ARG A 305 -13.80 2.16 -12.93
C ARG A 305 -13.19 0.96 -12.21
N ASP A 306 -12.91 1.10 -10.91
CA ASP A 306 -12.38 0.01 -10.08
C ASP A 306 -13.35 -1.19 -10.05
N CYS A 307 -14.65 -0.93 -9.85
CA CYS A 307 -15.70 -1.97 -9.86
C CYS A 307 -15.78 -2.69 -11.20
N ARG A 308 -15.76 -1.94 -12.32
CA ARG A 308 -15.75 -2.50 -13.66
C ARG A 308 -14.55 -3.41 -13.92
N ASN A 309 -13.35 -2.97 -13.53
CA ASN A 309 -12.13 -3.72 -13.75
C ASN A 309 -12.14 -5.04 -12.96
N VAL A 310 -12.49 -4.97 -11.67
CA VAL A 310 -12.55 -6.15 -10.78
C VAL A 310 -13.65 -7.11 -11.22
N ALA A 311 -14.88 -6.62 -11.41
CA ALA A 311 -16.00 -7.47 -11.87
C ALA A 311 -15.69 -8.08 -13.25
N GLY A 312 -15.13 -7.29 -14.17
CA GLY A 312 -14.72 -7.76 -15.49
C GLY A 312 -13.65 -8.85 -15.43
N PHE A 313 -12.66 -8.73 -14.55
CA PHE A 313 -11.65 -9.77 -14.34
C PHE A 313 -12.29 -11.08 -13.85
N PHE A 314 -13.09 -11.02 -12.79
CA PHE A 314 -13.70 -12.23 -12.21
C PHE A 314 -14.82 -12.83 -13.08
N SER A 315 -15.48 -12.02 -13.91
CA SER A 315 -16.38 -12.52 -14.95
C SER A 315 -15.63 -13.39 -15.98
N ARG A 316 -14.43 -12.97 -16.39
CA ARG A 316 -13.55 -13.80 -17.25
C ARG A 316 -13.09 -15.09 -16.57
N GLN A 317 -13.12 -15.16 -15.23
CA GLN A 317 -12.85 -16.38 -14.45
C GLN A 317 -14.10 -17.27 -14.27
N GLY A 318 -15.23 -16.94 -14.92
CA GLY A 318 -16.44 -17.75 -14.91
C GLY A 318 -17.44 -17.42 -13.79
N LEU A 319 -17.28 -16.29 -13.10
CA LEU A 319 -18.28 -15.80 -12.15
C LEU A 319 -19.36 -14.95 -12.85
N GLU A 320 -20.60 -15.08 -12.38
CA GLU A 320 -21.70 -14.19 -12.76
C GLU A 320 -21.70 -12.98 -11.81
N VAL A 321 -20.89 -11.97 -12.13
CA VAL A 321 -20.74 -10.73 -11.35
C VAL A 321 -20.80 -9.53 -12.27
N THR A 322 -21.41 -8.43 -11.82
CA THR A 322 -21.51 -7.18 -12.59
C THR A 322 -20.85 -6.00 -11.87
N GLU A 323 -20.58 -4.93 -12.62
CA GLU A 323 -20.07 -3.68 -12.03
C GLU A 323 -21.08 -3.05 -11.07
N ASP A 324 -22.37 -3.11 -11.39
CA ASP A 324 -23.46 -2.54 -10.60
C ASP A 324 -23.61 -3.27 -9.25
N ASP A 325 -23.60 -4.61 -9.26
CA ASP A 325 -23.71 -5.41 -8.03
C ASP A 325 -22.53 -5.13 -7.07
N LEU A 326 -21.33 -5.00 -7.63
CA LEU A 326 -20.13 -4.71 -6.84
C LEU A 326 -20.15 -3.30 -6.28
N LEU A 327 -20.59 -2.32 -7.07
CA LEU A 327 -20.71 -0.93 -6.64
C LEU A 327 -21.77 -0.78 -5.53
N GLU A 328 -22.90 -1.45 -5.67
CA GLU A 328 -23.93 -1.50 -4.63
C GLU A 328 -23.37 -2.11 -3.34
N PHE A 329 -22.65 -3.24 -3.42
CA PHE A 329 -22.02 -3.86 -2.26
C PHE A 329 -21.01 -2.94 -1.55
N VAL A 330 -20.16 -2.25 -2.31
CA VAL A 330 -19.08 -1.41 -1.76
C VAL A 330 -19.64 -0.16 -1.07
N THR A 331 -20.71 0.43 -1.63
CA THR A 331 -21.32 1.66 -1.12
C THR A 331 -22.42 1.44 -0.08
N SER A 332 -22.85 0.19 0.12
CA SER A 332 -23.86 -0.16 1.12
C SER A 332 -23.28 0.01 2.53
N PRO A 333 -23.98 0.71 3.44
CA PRO A 333 -23.53 0.85 4.82
C PRO A 333 -23.39 -0.52 5.47
N GLU A 334 -22.35 -0.71 6.28
CA GLU A 334 -22.16 -1.95 7.03
C GLU A 334 -23.38 -2.18 7.93
N PRO A 335 -23.94 -3.40 8.00
CA PRO A 335 -25.02 -3.68 8.93
C PRO A 335 -24.54 -3.44 10.36
N ASP A 336 -25.24 -2.57 11.08
CA ASP A 336 -24.97 -2.23 12.47
C ASP A 336 -25.18 -3.47 13.36
N PRO A 337 -24.11 -4.07 13.92
CA PRO A 337 -24.22 -5.28 14.73
C PRO A 337 -24.90 -5.03 16.08
N SER A 338 -25.20 -3.78 16.44
CA SER A 338 -25.92 -3.43 17.67
C SER A 338 -27.45 -3.43 17.50
N ARG A 339 -27.96 -3.75 16.30
CA ARG A 339 -29.40 -3.77 15.98
C ARG A 339 -30.03 -5.17 15.88
N GLU A 340 -29.32 -6.24 16.26
CA GLU A 340 -29.88 -7.60 16.35
C GLU A 340 -30.37 -8.01 17.75
#